data_AF-A0AAJ2T5L6-F1
#
_entry.id   AF-A0AAJ2T5L6-F1
#
_cell.length_a   1.000
_cell.length_b   1.000
_cell.length_c   1.000
_cell.angle_alpha   90.00
_cell.angle_beta   90.00
_cell.angle_gamma   90.00
#
_symmetry.space_group_name_H-M   'P 1'
#
loop_
_entity.id
_entity.type
_entity.pdbx_description
1 polymer ?
#
loop_
_entity_poly.entity_id
_entity_poly.type
_entity_poly.pdbx_seq_one_letter_code
_entity_poly.pdbx_strand_id
1 'polypeptide(L)'
;MKRILAAALAIALIAAAVSCSGKSQDSGTVADTAEMSLINSALGEKGATEGDDSTFNRKYVDVSYDIAYLGKVYDGEPEILPEGALKDWTENVFLKKGQEEQDALPVMYQAVHELGVTKDQLMALNDSRRELGEYMILDDDYINSLYIGDEAEMKRALAGPAALYYDGELYTWNELNAVPAPDILSRIPKDVMDTYISCVISYLKTSEIMSQEEIERYISDNTGTTAGQ
;
A
#
# COMPACT_ATOMS: atom_id res chain seq x y z
N MET A 1 -9.12 47.47 -11.09
CA MET A 1 -10.12 47.30 -10.01
C MET A 1 -11.38 46.64 -10.55
N LYS A 2 -11.61 45.35 -10.27
CA LYS A 2 -12.90 44.73 -9.91
C LYS A 2 -12.78 43.21 -9.76
N ARG A 3 -12.61 42.82 -8.50
CA ARG A 3 -13.16 41.65 -7.76
C ARG A 3 -13.19 40.27 -8.43
N ILE A 4 -12.34 39.42 -7.85
CA ILE A 4 -12.43 37.97 -7.71
C ILE A 4 -13.79 37.58 -7.11
N LEU A 5 -14.44 36.54 -7.64
CA LEU A 5 -15.35 35.70 -6.87
C LEU A 5 -15.13 34.23 -7.27
N ALA A 6 -14.72 33.45 -6.28
CA ALA A 6 -14.60 32.00 -6.32
C ALA A 6 -16.00 31.36 -6.37
N ALA A 7 -16.13 30.27 -7.13
CA ALA A 7 -17.23 29.34 -7.02
C ALA A 7 -16.64 27.95 -6.73
N ALA A 8 -16.76 27.54 -5.46
CA ALA A 8 -16.46 26.20 -5.01
C ALA A 8 -17.49 25.22 -5.60
N LEU A 9 -17.02 24.17 -6.27
CA LEU A 9 -17.85 23.04 -6.67
C LEU A 9 -17.55 21.87 -5.73
N ALA A 10 -18.41 21.68 -4.74
CA ALA A 10 -18.41 20.52 -3.87
C ALA A 10 -18.97 19.31 -4.65
N ILE A 11 -18.16 18.27 -4.83
CA ILE A 11 -18.62 16.97 -5.32
C ILE A 11 -18.95 16.13 -4.09
N ALA A 12 -20.23 15.97 -3.81
CA ALA A 12 -20.74 15.07 -2.80
C ALA A 12 -20.69 13.63 -3.34
N LEU A 13 -19.86 12.77 -2.73
CA LEU A 13 -19.89 11.33 -2.93
C LEU A 13 -21.10 10.75 -2.18
N ILE A 14 -22.08 10.29 -2.94
CA ILE A 14 -23.25 9.57 -2.43
C ILE A 14 -22.78 8.15 -2.06
N ALA A 15 -22.68 7.87 -0.77
CA ALA A 15 -22.59 6.51 -0.25
C ALA A 15 -23.93 5.82 -0.48
N ALA A 16 -24.00 4.91 -1.44
CA ALA A 16 -25.14 4.01 -1.59
C ALA A 16 -25.04 2.91 -0.53
N ALA A 17 -25.73 3.10 0.60
CA ALA A 17 -26.00 2.04 1.55
C ALA A 17 -26.99 1.05 0.94
N VAL A 18 -26.51 -0.11 0.48
CA VAL A 18 -27.37 -1.26 0.18
C VAL A 18 -27.64 -1.97 1.50
N SER A 19 -28.82 -1.71 2.05
CA SER A 19 -29.38 -2.51 3.14
C SER A 19 -29.92 -3.82 2.57
N CYS A 20 -29.30 -4.94 2.94
CA CYS A 20 -29.91 -6.27 2.84
C CYS A 20 -29.96 -6.89 4.24
N SER A 21 -31.16 -6.89 4.80
CA SER A 21 -31.55 -7.65 5.98
C SER A 21 -31.62 -9.14 5.64
N GLY A 22 -31.04 -10.00 6.50
CA GLY A 22 -31.47 -11.40 6.60
C GLY A 22 -30.37 -12.45 6.82
N LYS A 23 -30.09 -12.73 8.10
CA LYS A 23 -29.66 -14.03 8.71
C LYS A 23 -28.75 -14.98 7.91
N SER A 24 -27.54 -15.20 8.44
CA SER A 24 -27.20 -16.44 9.17
C SER A 24 -25.86 -16.25 9.90
N GLN A 25 -25.84 -16.56 11.20
CA GLN A 25 -24.59 -16.84 11.90
C GLN A 25 -24.04 -18.13 11.30
N ASP A 26 -22.97 -18.02 10.52
CA ASP A 26 -22.13 -19.17 10.23
C ASP A 26 -20.76 -18.91 10.85
N SER A 27 -20.44 -19.69 11.87
CA SER A 27 -19.15 -19.68 12.56
C SER A 27 -18.14 -20.48 11.75
N GLY A 28 -18.01 -20.14 10.46
CA GLY A 28 -16.94 -20.64 9.61
C GLY A 28 -15.66 -19.90 9.97
N THR A 29 -14.67 -20.63 10.47
CA THR A 29 -13.28 -20.19 10.44
C THR A 29 -12.96 -19.64 9.05
N VAL A 30 -12.21 -18.52 8.99
CA VAL A 30 -11.80 -17.77 7.79
C VAL A 30 -10.83 -18.57 6.90
N ALA A 31 -11.08 -19.87 6.73
CA ALA A 31 -10.31 -20.77 5.89
C ALA A 31 -11.26 -21.33 4.83
N ASP A 32 -10.88 -21.20 3.56
CA ASP A 32 -11.54 -21.76 2.36
C ASP A 32 -12.76 -21.01 1.78
N THR A 33 -12.63 -19.71 1.53
CA THR A 33 -13.49 -19.04 0.54
C THR A 33 -12.83 -19.06 -0.84
N ALA A 34 -13.64 -19.08 -1.89
CA ALA A 34 -13.19 -19.02 -3.28
C ALA A 34 -12.24 -17.85 -3.55
N GLU A 35 -12.52 -16.72 -2.89
CA GLU A 35 -11.75 -15.49 -2.94
C GLU A 35 -10.36 -15.62 -2.30
N MET A 36 -10.24 -16.31 -1.16
CA MET A 36 -8.94 -16.56 -0.54
C MET A 36 -8.09 -17.53 -1.40
N SER A 37 -8.73 -18.55 -1.98
CA SER A 37 -8.06 -19.46 -2.92
C SER A 37 -7.57 -18.74 -4.18
N LEU A 38 -8.38 -17.84 -4.74
CA LEU A 38 -7.99 -16.96 -5.84
C LEU A 38 -6.74 -16.13 -5.50
N ILE A 39 -6.73 -15.46 -4.34
CA ILE A 39 -5.60 -14.61 -3.93
C ILE A 39 -4.35 -15.46 -3.68
N ASN A 40 -4.49 -16.62 -3.02
CA ASN A 40 -3.40 -17.57 -2.84
C ASN A 40 -2.85 -18.12 -4.17
N SER A 41 -3.72 -18.33 -5.16
CA SER A 41 -3.29 -18.74 -6.51
C SER A 41 -2.54 -17.62 -7.23
N ALA A 42 -3.00 -16.36 -7.10
CA ALA A 42 -2.30 -15.21 -7.64
C ALA A 42 -0.88 -15.07 -7.05
N LEU A 43 -0.71 -15.39 -5.77
CA LEU A 43 0.59 -15.47 -5.11
C LEU A 43 1.47 -16.60 -5.65
N GLY A 44 0.91 -17.81 -5.77
CA GLY A 44 1.67 -19.01 -6.15
C GLY A 44 2.08 -19.09 -7.64
N GLU A 45 1.21 -18.66 -8.56
CA GLU A 45 1.47 -18.76 -10.01
C GLU A 45 2.15 -17.51 -10.60
N LYS A 46 1.82 -16.32 -10.09
CA LYS A 46 2.29 -15.04 -10.64
C LYS A 46 3.18 -14.22 -9.69
N GLY A 47 3.32 -14.64 -8.42
CA GLY A 47 4.23 -14.02 -7.46
C GLY A 47 5.66 -14.57 -7.47
N ALA A 48 5.95 -15.65 -8.21
CA ALA A 48 7.24 -16.36 -8.17
C ALA A 48 8.08 -16.28 -9.45
N THR A 49 7.57 -15.67 -10.53
CA THR A 49 8.28 -15.61 -11.82
C THR A 49 8.73 -14.19 -12.15
N GLU A 50 9.69 -13.72 -11.36
CA GLU A 50 10.80 -12.77 -11.68
C GLU A 50 11.24 -12.04 -10.41
N GLY A 51 11.59 -12.82 -9.38
CA GLY A 51 12.18 -12.29 -8.14
C GLY A 51 11.17 -11.61 -7.22
N ASP A 52 10.97 -12.26 -6.06
CA ASP A 52 10.47 -11.70 -4.82
C ASP A 52 8.96 -11.84 -4.54
N ASP A 53 8.66 -12.11 -3.27
CA ASP A 53 7.37 -12.19 -2.58
C ASP A 53 6.56 -10.86 -2.63
N SER A 54 6.59 -10.14 -3.75
CA SER A 54 6.88 -8.70 -3.74
C SER A 54 5.70 -7.80 -3.37
N THR A 55 4.55 -7.83 -4.02
CA THR A 55 3.49 -6.81 -3.76
C THR A 55 2.66 -7.10 -2.51
N PHE A 56 2.35 -8.36 -2.24
CA PHE A 56 1.43 -8.76 -1.18
C PHE A 56 2.07 -8.82 0.21
N ASN A 57 3.40 -8.94 0.25
CA ASN A 57 4.18 -8.88 1.48
C ASN A 57 4.68 -7.45 1.80
N ARG A 58 4.31 -6.45 1.00
CA ARG A 58 4.66 -5.05 1.24
C ARG A 58 3.61 -4.36 2.09
N LYS A 59 4.04 -3.81 3.23
CA LYS A 59 3.20 -2.96 4.08
C LYS A 59 2.92 -1.60 3.44
N TYR A 60 3.93 -1.04 2.77
CA TYR A 60 3.86 0.27 2.12
C TYR A 60 4.08 0.16 0.61
N VAL A 61 3.68 1.18 -0.15
CA VAL A 61 3.97 1.25 -1.59
C VAL A 61 5.47 1.23 -1.86
N ASP A 62 5.92 0.63 -2.97
CA ASP A 62 7.34 0.36 -3.30
C ASP A 62 8.25 1.56 -3.11
N VAL A 63 7.81 2.72 -3.59
CA VAL A 63 8.57 3.97 -3.55
C VAL A 63 8.85 4.44 -2.11
N SER A 64 8.14 3.89 -1.12
CA SER A 64 8.37 4.09 0.32
C SER A 64 9.66 3.44 0.83
N TYR A 65 10.23 2.52 0.08
CA TYR A 65 11.50 1.86 0.40
C TYR A 65 12.68 2.43 -0.41
N ASP A 66 12.41 3.22 -1.46
CA ASP A 66 13.43 3.69 -2.41
C ASP A 66 14.10 5.01 -1.96
N ILE A 67 14.84 4.96 -0.85
CA ILE A 67 15.55 6.14 -0.33
C ILE A 67 16.65 6.66 -1.26
N ALA A 68 17.09 5.87 -2.25
CA ALA A 68 18.08 6.31 -3.23
C ALA A 68 17.58 7.51 -4.04
N TYR A 69 16.26 7.68 -4.14
CA TYR A 69 15.61 8.84 -4.71
C TYR A 69 16.10 10.17 -4.10
N LEU A 70 16.44 10.20 -2.81
CA LEU A 70 16.92 11.40 -2.10
C LEU A 70 18.36 11.78 -2.48
N GLY A 71 19.09 10.87 -3.12
CA GLY A 71 20.40 11.15 -3.67
C GLY A 71 20.30 12.02 -4.93
N LYS A 72 21.34 12.83 -5.17
CA LYS A 72 21.54 13.46 -6.47
C LYS A 72 21.99 12.39 -7.46
N VAL A 73 21.23 12.21 -8.53
CA VAL A 73 21.50 11.17 -9.56
C VAL A 73 21.90 11.82 -10.88
N TYR A 74 21.34 12.99 -11.19
CA TYR A 74 21.54 13.64 -12.48
C TYR A 74 22.23 15.00 -12.37
N ASP A 75 22.96 15.37 -13.42
CA ASP A 75 23.52 16.71 -13.57
C ASP A 75 22.39 17.72 -13.77
N GLY A 76 22.39 18.79 -12.96
CA GLY A 76 21.36 19.83 -12.98
C GLY A 76 20.31 19.71 -11.87
N GLU A 77 20.26 18.59 -11.15
CA GLU A 77 19.36 18.44 -10.00
C GLU A 77 19.79 19.30 -8.81
N PRO A 78 18.81 19.82 -8.03
CA PRO A 78 19.12 20.42 -6.75
C PRO A 78 19.70 19.37 -5.80
N GLU A 79 20.81 19.72 -5.16
CA GLU A 79 21.36 18.92 -4.07
C GLU A 79 20.57 19.23 -2.79
N ILE A 80 19.70 18.29 -2.40
CA ILE A 80 18.81 18.45 -1.24
C ILE A 80 19.42 17.92 0.07
N LEU A 81 20.50 17.15 -0.04
CA LEU A 81 21.24 16.56 1.07
C LEU A 81 22.74 16.82 0.88
N PRO A 82 23.50 17.07 1.96
CA PRO A 82 24.95 17.12 1.87
C PRO A 82 25.56 15.81 1.36
N GLU A 83 26.69 15.91 0.65
CA GLU A 83 27.45 14.74 0.22
C GLU A 83 27.68 13.74 1.36
N GLY A 84 27.32 12.48 1.12
CA GLY A 84 27.47 11.39 2.08
C GLY A 84 26.40 11.32 3.19
N ALA A 85 25.52 12.32 3.35
CA ALA A 85 24.53 12.33 4.43
C ALA A 85 23.55 11.15 4.37
N LEU A 86 23.02 10.84 3.18
CA LEU A 86 22.11 9.69 3.00
C LEU A 86 22.81 8.37 3.32
N LYS A 87 24.06 8.22 2.90
CA LYS A 87 24.87 7.02 3.17
C LYS A 87 25.16 6.89 4.66
N ASP A 88 25.58 7.96 5.31
CA ASP A 88 25.86 8.00 6.74
C ASP A 88 24.61 7.66 7.56
N TRP A 89 23.47 8.26 7.23
CA TRP A 89 22.19 7.93 7.85
C TRP A 89 21.83 6.45 7.66
N THR A 90 21.99 5.92 6.44
CA THR A 90 21.69 4.50 6.18
C THR A 90 22.58 3.58 7.02
N GLU A 91 23.90 3.76 6.96
CA GLU A 91 24.88 2.84 7.58
C GLU A 91 24.99 2.99 9.10
N ASN A 92 24.84 4.21 9.62
CA ASN A 92 25.12 4.54 11.01
C ASN A 92 23.87 4.90 11.83
N VAL A 93 22.72 5.12 11.20
CA VAL A 93 21.44 5.39 11.89
C VAL A 93 20.42 4.28 11.59
N PHE A 94 19.91 4.19 10.35
CA PHE A 94 18.83 3.27 10.00
C PHE A 94 19.20 1.81 10.24
N LEU A 95 20.34 1.34 9.69
CA LEU A 95 20.79 -0.06 9.85
C LEU A 95 21.26 -0.40 11.28
N LYS A 96 21.34 0.58 12.19
CA LYS A 96 21.62 0.35 13.61
C LYS A 96 20.36 0.15 14.45
N LYS A 97 19.19 0.52 13.92
CA LYS A 97 17.89 0.27 14.56
C LYS A 97 17.59 -1.22 14.61
N GLY A 98 16.81 -1.64 15.60
CA GLY A 98 16.26 -3.00 15.63
C GLY A 98 15.26 -3.21 14.50
N GLN A 99 14.99 -4.48 14.13
CA GLN A 99 14.05 -4.81 13.05
C GLN A 99 12.67 -4.16 13.25
N GLU A 100 12.14 -4.22 14.48
CA GLU A 100 10.86 -3.63 14.85
C GLU A 100 10.81 -2.11 14.59
N GLU A 101 11.90 -1.40 14.92
CA GLU A 101 12.01 0.04 14.69
C GLU A 101 12.19 0.38 13.20
N GLN A 102 12.90 -0.45 12.44
CA GLN A 102 13.05 -0.30 11.00
C GLN A 102 11.70 -0.47 10.29
N ASP A 103 10.90 -1.45 10.72
CA ASP A 103 9.63 -1.82 10.09
C ASP A 103 8.43 -0.99 10.55
N ALA A 104 8.56 -0.25 11.67
CA ALA A 104 7.48 0.52 12.26
C ALA A 104 6.91 1.59 11.30
N LEU A 105 7.76 2.19 10.47
CA LEU A 105 7.43 3.29 9.56
C LEU A 105 8.08 3.07 8.18
N PRO A 106 7.52 3.63 7.09
CA PRO A 106 8.17 3.52 5.78
C PRO A 106 9.55 4.19 5.78
N VAL A 107 10.51 3.57 5.10
CA VAL A 107 11.93 4.00 5.16
C VAL A 107 12.12 5.41 4.59
N MET A 108 11.43 5.75 3.49
CA MET A 108 11.42 7.10 2.93
C MET A 108 10.87 8.13 3.92
N TYR A 109 9.80 7.80 4.64
CA TYR A 109 9.25 8.68 5.69
C TYR A 109 10.30 8.92 6.78
N GLN A 110 10.92 7.85 7.29
CA GLN A 110 11.99 7.99 8.29
C GLN A 110 13.14 8.87 7.75
N ALA A 111 13.59 8.63 6.52
CA ALA A 111 14.70 9.36 5.91
C ALA A 111 14.41 10.85 5.76
N VAL A 112 13.26 11.25 5.19
CA VAL A 112 12.97 12.67 4.95
C VAL A 112 12.84 13.46 6.25
N HIS A 113 12.31 12.85 7.32
CA HIS A 113 12.15 13.51 8.61
C HIS A 113 13.47 13.56 9.40
N GLU A 114 14.24 12.47 9.44
CA GLU A 114 15.49 12.41 10.21
C GLU A 114 16.64 13.18 9.54
N LEU A 115 16.66 13.24 8.21
CA LEU A 115 17.63 14.06 7.46
C LEU A 115 17.19 15.52 7.31
N GLY A 116 15.99 15.89 7.79
CA GLY A 116 15.47 17.24 7.72
C GLY A 116 15.16 17.73 6.30
N VAL A 117 14.80 16.82 5.39
CA VAL A 117 14.38 17.17 4.02
C VAL A 117 12.97 17.75 4.09
N THR A 118 12.86 19.05 3.81
CA THR A 118 11.56 19.72 3.75
C THR A 118 10.76 19.28 2.52
N LYS A 119 9.44 19.39 2.61
CA LYS A 119 8.54 19.13 1.49
C LYS A 119 8.91 19.92 0.25
N ASP A 120 9.22 21.21 0.41
CA ASP A 120 9.60 22.09 -0.70
C ASP A 120 10.89 21.62 -1.38
N GLN A 121 11.87 21.11 -0.63
CA GLN A 121 13.09 20.54 -1.20
C GLN A 121 12.80 19.25 -1.99
N LEU A 122 12.01 18.34 -1.43
CA LEU A 122 11.66 17.10 -2.12
C LEU A 122 10.82 17.35 -3.39
N MET A 123 9.87 18.30 -3.31
CA MET A 123 9.10 18.75 -4.48
C MET A 123 10.01 19.39 -5.53
N ALA A 124 10.94 20.26 -5.15
CA ALA A 124 11.87 20.88 -6.09
C ALA A 124 12.77 19.85 -6.80
N LEU A 125 13.23 18.81 -6.08
CA LEU A 125 13.95 17.69 -6.70
C LEU A 125 13.07 16.94 -7.70
N ASN A 126 11.83 16.62 -7.31
CA ASN A 126 10.87 15.92 -8.17
C ASN A 126 10.51 16.73 -9.42
N ASP A 127 10.28 18.04 -9.27
CA ASP A 127 10.00 18.96 -10.38
C ASP A 127 11.20 19.09 -11.33
N SER A 128 12.42 19.16 -10.79
CA SER A 128 13.64 19.12 -11.61
C SER A 128 13.71 17.85 -12.46
N ARG A 129 13.35 16.68 -11.90
CA ARG A 129 13.34 15.41 -12.65
C ARG A 129 12.27 15.39 -13.74
N ARG A 130 11.09 15.97 -13.47
CA ARG A 130 10.03 16.17 -14.47
C ARG A 130 10.49 17.04 -15.63
N GLU A 131 11.18 18.15 -15.34
CA GLU A 131 11.69 19.08 -16.34
C GLU A 131 12.80 18.45 -17.21
N LEU A 132 13.63 17.59 -16.63
CA LEU A 132 14.66 16.84 -17.34
C LEU A 132 14.09 15.70 -18.21
N GLY A 133 12.82 15.33 -18.03
CA GLY A 133 12.16 14.25 -18.77
C GLY A 133 12.54 12.85 -18.29
N GLU A 134 12.91 12.72 -17.02
CA GLU A 134 13.39 11.46 -16.43
C GLU A 134 12.27 10.57 -15.89
N TYR A 135 12.55 9.27 -15.77
CA TYR A 135 11.53 8.26 -15.42
C TYR A 135 11.29 8.09 -13.91
N MET A 136 12.21 8.55 -13.06
CA MET A 136 12.03 8.50 -11.61
C MET A 136 11.30 9.76 -11.14
N ILE A 137 9.99 9.77 -11.25
CA ILE A 137 9.11 10.84 -10.76
C ILE A 137 8.21 10.25 -9.68
N LEU A 138 8.21 10.88 -8.51
CA LEU A 138 7.27 10.55 -7.45
C LEU A 138 5.92 11.22 -7.71
N ASP A 139 4.86 10.52 -7.36
CA ASP A 139 3.51 11.07 -7.34
C ASP A 139 3.40 12.18 -6.28
N ASP A 140 2.68 13.27 -6.58
CA ASP A 140 2.54 14.40 -5.67
C ASP A 140 1.75 14.03 -4.41
N ASP A 141 0.74 13.17 -4.51
CA ASP A 141 -0.02 12.69 -3.35
C ASP A 141 0.84 11.78 -2.47
N TYR A 142 1.73 11.01 -3.07
CA TYR A 142 2.75 10.27 -2.32
C TYR A 142 3.68 11.24 -1.54
N ILE A 143 4.24 12.27 -2.21
CA ILE A 143 5.06 13.27 -1.52
C ILE A 143 4.27 13.95 -0.41
N ASN A 144 3.03 14.36 -0.65
CA ASN A 144 2.15 14.98 0.35
C ASN A 144 1.99 14.06 1.58
N SER A 145 1.82 12.76 1.35
CA SER A 145 1.60 11.76 2.38
C SER A 145 2.82 11.55 3.29
N LEU A 146 4.04 11.73 2.77
CA LEU A 146 5.28 11.67 3.57
C LEU A 146 5.35 12.77 4.65
N TYR A 147 4.56 13.84 4.54
CA TYR A 147 4.56 14.96 5.48
C TYR A 147 3.27 15.06 6.32
N ILE A 148 2.43 14.01 6.32
CA ILE A 148 1.30 13.90 7.24
C ILE A 148 1.86 13.65 8.65
N GLY A 149 1.51 14.51 9.60
CA GLY A 149 2.01 14.42 10.98
C GLY A 149 1.27 13.41 11.86
N ASP A 150 0.06 13.00 11.47
CA ASP A 150 -0.67 11.92 12.12
C ASP A 150 -0.22 10.56 11.55
N GLU A 151 0.42 9.74 12.39
CA GLU A 151 0.99 8.46 11.95
C GLU A 151 -0.06 7.50 11.38
N ALA A 152 -1.27 7.50 11.96
CA ALA A 152 -2.35 6.63 11.54
C ALA A 152 -2.91 7.02 10.15
N GLU A 153 -3.02 8.32 9.87
CA GLU A 153 -3.36 8.85 8.56
C GLU A 153 -2.23 8.60 7.54
N MET A 154 -0.97 8.82 7.92
CA MET A 154 0.20 8.56 7.07
C MET A 154 0.28 7.09 6.67
N LYS A 155 0.19 6.16 7.63
CA LYS A 155 0.23 4.71 7.36
C LYS A 155 -0.85 4.29 6.37
N ARG A 156 -2.06 4.85 6.48
CA ARG A 156 -3.14 4.61 5.53
C ARG A 156 -2.85 5.16 4.14
N ALA A 157 -2.33 6.38 4.07
CA ALA A 157 -2.05 7.04 2.79
C ALA A 157 -0.89 6.38 2.02
N LEU A 158 0.07 5.78 2.74
CA LEU A 158 1.23 5.09 2.17
C LEU A 158 1.08 3.58 2.09
N ALA A 159 -0.07 3.03 2.50
CA ALA A 159 -0.32 1.60 2.54
C ALA A 159 -0.13 0.97 1.15
N GLY A 160 0.51 -0.20 1.12
CA GLY A 160 0.59 -1.03 -0.08
C GLY A 160 -0.83 -1.40 -0.54
N PRO A 161 -1.07 -1.53 -1.85
CA PRO A 161 -2.41 -1.78 -2.39
C PRO A 161 -3.03 -3.11 -1.95
N ALA A 162 -2.20 -4.06 -1.51
CA ALA A 162 -2.62 -5.35 -0.97
C ALA A 162 -2.47 -5.44 0.56
N ALA A 163 -2.11 -4.35 1.25
CA ALA A 163 -1.99 -4.32 2.70
C ALA A 163 -3.31 -3.93 3.38
N LEU A 164 -3.59 -4.50 4.55
CA LEU A 164 -4.72 -4.12 5.38
C LEU A 164 -4.26 -3.14 6.46
N TYR A 165 -4.82 -1.94 6.48
CA TYR A 165 -4.73 -1.05 7.64
C TYR A 165 -5.86 -1.34 8.64
N TYR A 166 -5.53 -1.75 9.86
CA TYR A 166 -6.49 -2.00 10.92
C TYR A 166 -5.88 -1.74 12.30
N ASP A 167 -6.63 -1.06 13.18
CA ASP A 167 -6.26 -0.80 14.58
C ASP A 167 -4.85 -0.17 14.76
N GLY A 168 -4.48 0.77 13.88
CA GLY A 168 -3.19 1.46 13.94
C GLY A 168 -2.04 0.79 13.17
N GLU A 169 -2.26 -0.43 12.69
CA GLU A 169 -1.23 -1.30 12.13
C GLU A 169 -1.52 -1.69 10.68
N LEU A 170 -0.47 -2.07 9.96
CA LEU A 170 -0.54 -2.60 8.61
C LEU A 170 -0.21 -4.09 8.62
N TYR A 171 -1.06 -4.87 7.95
CA TYR A 171 -0.90 -6.30 7.80
C TYR A 171 -0.74 -6.67 6.34
N THR A 172 0.26 -7.49 6.05
CA THR A 172 0.43 -8.11 4.74
C THR A 172 -0.51 -9.30 4.57
N TRP A 173 -0.74 -9.74 3.33
CA TRP A 173 -1.53 -10.95 3.11
C TRP A 173 -0.93 -12.17 3.82
N ASN A 174 0.40 -12.29 3.80
CA ASN A 174 1.11 -13.40 4.43
C ASN A 174 0.98 -13.37 5.96
N GLU A 175 1.08 -12.19 6.59
CA GLU A 175 0.84 -12.03 8.03
C GLU A 175 -0.60 -12.42 8.40
N LEU A 176 -1.57 -12.07 7.56
CA LEU A 176 -2.97 -12.42 7.76
C LEU A 176 -3.28 -13.90 7.52
N ASN A 177 -2.45 -14.63 6.77
CA ASN A 177 -2.69 -16.04 6.43
C ASN A 177 -1.65 -17.00 7.02
N ALA A 178 -0.74 -16.51 7.86
CA ALA A 178 0.29 -17.33 8.49
C ALA A 178 -0.33 -18.44 9.36
N VAL A 179 0.34 -19.60 9.44
CA VAL A 179 -0.06 -20.72 10.30
C VAL A 179 1.06 -20.98 11.33
N PRO A 180 0.76 -20.95 12.65
CA PRO A 180 -0.54 -20.68 13.24
C PRO A 180 -0.99 -19.23 12.99
N ALA A 181 -2.30 -19.05 12.82
CA ALA A 181 -2.94 -17.75 12.69
C ALA A 181 -2.51 -16.85 13.86
N PRO A 182 -1.97 -15.65 13.59
CA PRO A 182 -1.66 -14.72 14.66
C PRO A 182 -2.95 -14.34 15.39
N ASP A 183 -2.86 -14.10 16.71
CA ASP A 183 -3.98 -13.65 17.57
C ASP A 183 -4.70 -12.41 17.00
N ILE A 184 -4.06 -11.69 16.08
CA ILE A 184 -4.62 -10.57 15.34
C ILE A 184 -5.88 -10.92 14.55
N LEU A 185 -5.96 -12.09 13.90
CA LEU A 185 -7.10 -12.42 13.04
C LEU A 185 -8.39 -12.57 13.84
N SER A 186 -8.28 -13.04 15.08
CA SER A 186 -9.42 -13.12 16.01
C SER A 186 -9.99 -11.75 16.40
N ARG A 187 -9.22 -10.67 16.17
CA ARG A 187 -9.58 -9.28 16.50
C ARG A 187 -10.05 -8.48 15.29
N ILE A 188 -9.92 -9.00 14.07
CA ILE A 188 -10.37 -8.35 12.84
C ILE A 188 -11.82 -8.78 12.56
N PRO A 189 -12.80 -7.85 12.54
CA PRO A 189 -14.18 -8.15 12.21
C PRO A 189 -14.31 -8.73 10.80
N LYS A 190 -15.27 -9.65 10.63
CA LYS A 190 -15.52 -10.32 9.34
C LYS A 190 -15.79 -9.30 8.22
N ASP A 191 -16.56 -8.26 8.49
CA ASP A 191 -16.88 -7.21 7.51
C ASP A 191 -15.67 -6.39 7.06
N VAL A 192 -14.71 -6.15 7.97
CA VAL A 192 -13.41 -5.54 7.63
C VAL A 192 -12.65 -6.49 6.71
N MET A 193 -12.64 -7.79 7.02
CA MET A 193 -11.93 -8.77 6.21
C MET A 193 -12.55 -8.96 4.82
N ASP A 194 -13.89 -9.03 4.74
CA ASP A 194 -14.61 -9.14 3.47
C ASP A 194 -14.34 -7.91 2.58
N THR A 195 -14.28 -6.71 3.17
CA THR A 195 -13.95 -5.46 2.47
C THR A 195 -12.52 -5.51 1.93
N TYR A 196 -11.56 -5.92 2.75
CA TYR A 196 -10.17 -6.08 2.34
C TYR A 196 -10.01 -7.05 1.17
N ILE A 197 -10.61 -8.24 1.27
CA ILE A 197 -10.56 -9.25 0.20
C ILE A 197 -11.12 -8.66 -1.10
N SER A 198 -12.24 -7.93 -1.02
CA SER A 198 -12.85 -7.26 -2.17
C SER A 198 -11.91 -6.22 -2.80
N CYS A 199 -11.21 -5.42 -1.97
CA CYS A 199 -10.21 -4.45 -2.43
C CYS A 199 -9.03 -5.14 -3.13
N VAL A 200 -8.52 -6.23 -2.57
CA VAL A 200 -7.41 -7.01 -3.16
C VAL A 200 -7.81 -7.59 -4.52
N ILE A 201 -9.02 -8.14 -4.65
CA ILE A 201 -9.52 -8.67 -5.94
C ILE A 201 -9.65 -7.53 -6.96
N SER A 202 -10.17 -6.37 -6.53
CA SER A 202 -10.23 -5.20 -7.40
C SER A 202 -8.84 -4.79 -7.88
N TYR A 203 -7.84 -4.79 -6.99
CA TYR A 203 -6.46 -4.47 -7.35
C TYR A 203 -5.87 -5.46 -8.36
N LEU A 204 -6.06 -6.77 -8.14
CA LEU A 204 -5.63 -7.82 -9.07
C LEU A 204 -6.14 -7.58 -10.49
N LYS A 205 -7.40 -7.14 -10.61
CA LYS A 205 -8.04 -6.80 -11.87
C LYS A 205 -7.46 -5.52 -12.50
N THR A 206 -7.36 -4.44 -11.73
CA THR A 206 -6.96 -3.13 -12.27
C THR A 206 -5.48 -3.06 -12.61
N SER A 207 -4.65 -3.85 -11.94
CA SER A 207 -3.20 -3.90 -12.16
C SER A 207 -2.81 -4.93 -13.23
N GLU A 208 -3.80 -5.52 -13.92
CA GLU A 208 -3.61 -6.54 -14.98
C GLU A 208 -2.80 -7.77 -14.55
N ILE A 209 -2.62 -7.96 -13.23
CA ILE A 209 -2.02 -9.17 -12.64
C ILE A 209 -2.88 -10.38 -12.99
N MET A 210 -4.21 -10.19 -12.99
CA MET A 210 -5.17 -11.19 -13.42
C MET A 210 -6.28 -10.57 -14.26
N SER A 211 -6.59 -11.21 -15.38
CA SER A 211 -7.72 -10.83 -16.23
C SER A 211 -9.06 -11.12 -15.54
N GLN A 212 -10.10 -10.39 -15.94
CA GLN A 212 -11.46 -10.62 -15.45
C GLN A 212 -11.91 -12.09 -15.66
N GLU A 213 -11.56 -12.69 -16.79
CA GLU A 213 -11.93 -14.08 -17.12
C GLU A 213 -11.23 -15.10 -16.22
N GLU A 214 -9.97 -14.86 -15.84
CA GLU A 214 -9.25 -15.68 -14.86
C GLU A 214 -9.89 -15.55 -13.48
N ILE A 215 -10.19 -14.31 -13.02
CA ILE A 215 -10.84 -14.07 -11.72
C ILE A 215 -12.20 -14.78 -11.66
N GLU A 216 -13.04 -14.61 -12.68
CA GLU A 216 -14.37 -15.23 -12.76
C GLU A 216 -14.29 -16.76 -12.73
N ARG A 217 -13.31 -17.36 -13.43
CA ARG A 217 -13.09 -18.81 -13.45
C ARG A 217 -12.76 -19.36 -12.07
N TYR A 218 -11.83 -18.74 -11.34
CA TYR A 218 -11.47 -19.16 -9.99
C TYR A 218 -12.65 -19.03 -9.00
N ILE A 219 -13.44 -17.96 -9.12
CA ILE A 219 -14.62 -17.77 -8.28
C ILE A 219 -15.72 -18.80 -8.65
N SER A 220 -15.93 -19.11 -9.93
CA SER A 220 -16.92 -20.09 -10.37
C SER A 220 -16.54 -21.54 -10.03
N ASP A 221 -15.27 -21.89 -10.19
CA ASP A 221 -14.78 -23.27 -9.98
C ASP A 221 -14.80 -23.64 -8.48
N ASN A 222 -14.58 -22.67 -7.59
CA ASN A 222 -14.64 -22.87 -6.15
C ASN A 222 -16.06 -22.71 -5.55
N THR A 223 -17.00 -22.10 -6.27
CA THR A 223 -18.43 -22.07 -5.86
C THR A 223 -19.22 -23.26 -6.41
N GLY A 224 -18.68 -23.98 -7.41
CA GLY A 224 -19.31 -25.13 -8.05
C GLY A 224 -19.32 -26.44 -7.25
N THR A 225 -18.58 -26.57 -6.14
CA THR A 225 -18.47 -27.86 -5.41
C THR A 225 -19.59 -28.12 -4.39
N THR A 226 -20.56 -27.22 -4.20
CA THR A 226 -21.74 -27.48 -3.34
C THR A 226 -23.05 -27.76 -4.11
N ALA A 227 -22.98 -27.91 -5.43
CA ALA A 227 -24.14 -28.27 -6.25
C ALA A 227 -23.96 -29.60 -6.99
N GLY A 228 -23.89 -30.70 -6.24
CA GLY A 228 -24.30 -32.03 -6.71
C GLY A 228 -23.19 -33.08 -6.84
N GLN A 229 -23.07 -33.98 -5.87
CA GLN A 229 -23.64 -35.34 -5.90
C GLN A 229 -23.35 -36.08 -4.59
#